data_AF-A0AAF0GQX1-F1
#
_entry.id   AF-A0AAF0GQX1-F1
#
_cell.length_a   1.000
_cell.length_b   1.000
_cell.length_c   1.000
_cell.angle_alpha   90.00
_cell.angle_beta   90.00
_cell.angle_gamma   90.00
#
_symmetry.space_group_name_H-M   'P 1'
#
loop_
_entity.id
_entity.type
_entity.pdbx_description
1 polymer ?
#
loop_
_entity_poly.entity_id
_entity_poly.type
_entity_poly.pdbx_seq_one_letter_code
_entity_poly.pdbx_strand_id
1 'polypeptide(L)'
;MAFKIIETASALPANIVTNDDLTAIMETSNEWIESRTGILERRISETENTSDLCLRVAQTLLDKSGIAVSQIKAIIVATMTPDYYTPSTAAIVQGRLGADQAFAFDISAACSGFTYALSAARGYVQTPDDYVLVIGGEVISKMLDWSDRSTAVLFGDGAAGVLLQGTTADQESWVSEKLITIGTESDQLVSGYAPVKRPNFGQVGQTQVGIDFFKMTGKAIYQFSTRRVPKAIEAAVLEAGLTLDQIDHFLVHQANSRLITKMASMLDQPLTKFPMNLQHYGNTSAASIPLLLAEQVEANHVKRGDVCVLCGFGGGLTIGIQIIRY
;
A
#
# COMPACT_ATOMS: atom_id res chain seq x y z
N MET A 1 0.75 0.37 24.14
CA MET A 1 1.43 1.62 23.76
C MET A 1 0.87 2.04 22.41
N ALA A 2 0.29 3.23 22.33
CA ALA A 2 -0.41 3.73 21.17
C ALA A 2 0.50 4.67 20.36
N PHE A 3 0.18 4.84 19.08
CA PHE A 3 0.77 5.88 18.22
C PHE A 3 -0.34 6.74 17.68
N LYS A 4 0.00 7.98 17.32
CA LYS A 4 -0.85 8.86 16.51
C LYS A 4 -0.21 9.09 15.15
N ILE A 5 -1.04 9.16 14.11
CA ILE A 5 -0.63 9.64 12.80
C ILE A 5 -0.64 11.16 12.86
N ILE A 6 0.52 11.81 12.86
CA ILE A 6 0.56 13.28 12.94
C ILE A 6 0.47 13.93 11.57
N GLU A 7 1.08 13.33 10.55
CA GLU A 7 1.03 13.83 9.17
C GLU A 7 0.81 12.70 8.15
N THR A 8 0.25 13.09 7.00
CA THR A 8 0.05 12.22 5.84
C THR A 8 0.58 12.92 4.58
N ALA A 9 1.15 12.15 3.66
CA ALA A 9 1.64 12.68 2.38
C ALA A 9 1.62 11.60 1.29
N SER A 10 1.62 12.05 0.05
CA SER A 10 1.72 11.21 -1.14
C SER A 10 2.67 11.82 -2.18
N ALA A 11 3.21 10.96 -3.03
CA ALA A 11 4.07 11.30 -4.15
C ALA A 11 3.71 10.40 -5.33
N LEU A 12 3.35 11.02 -6.45
CA LEU A 12 2.99 10.33 -7.69
C LEU A 12 3.98 10.73 -8.78
N PRO A 13 4.31 9.83 -9.73
CA PRO A 13 5.02 10.23 -10.93
C PRO A 13 4.16 11.15 -11.80
N ALA A 14 4.81 11.95 -12.63
CA ALA A 14 4.16 12.99 -13.43
C ALA A 14 3.40 12.44 -14.63
N ASN A 15 3.86 11.34 -15.23
CA ASN A 15 3.25 10.78 -16.43
C ASN A 15 1.90 10.12 -16.10
N ILE A 16 0.86 10.58 -16.80
CA ILE A 16 -0.50 10.06 -16.72
C ILE A 16 -0.73 9.20 -17.95
N VAL A 17 -1.10 7.94 -17.73
CA VAL A 17 -1.49 7.01 -18.77
C VAL A 17 -2.98 6.77 -18.66
N THR A 18 -3.74 7.22 -19.65
CA THR A 18 -5.18 7.02 -19.73
C THR A 18 -5.51 5.62 -20.24
N ASN A 19 -6.78 5.21 -20.15
CA ASN A 19 -7.21 3.98 -20.80
C ASN A 19 -7.05 4.03 -22.33
N ASP A 20 -7.20 5.20 -22.95
CA ASP A 20 -7.05 5.37 -24.40
C ASP A 20 -5.59 5.15 -24.84
N ASP A 21 -4.61 5.59 -24.04
CA ASP A 21 -3.19 5.31 -24.29
C ASP A 21 -2.90 3.80 -24.31
N LEU A 22 -3.57 3.02 -23.45
CA LEU A 22 -3.40 1.56 -23.43
C LEU A 22 -3.93 0.89 -24.70
N THR A 23 -4.92 1.47 -25.38
CA THR A 23 -5.44 0.91 -26.65
C THR A 23 -4.41 0.90 -27.78
N ALA A 24 -3.37 1.75 -27.68
CA ALA A 24 -2.28 1.78 -28.65
C ALA A 24 -1.30 0.60 -28.52
N ILE A 25 -1.27 -0.08 -27.36
CA ILE A 25 -0.30 -1.13 -27.06
C ILE A 25 -0.92 -2.50 -26.77
N MET A 26 -2.25 -2.59 -26.55
CA MET A 26 -2.95 -3.85 -26.29
C MET A 26 -4.41 -3.82 -26.78
N GLU A 27 -4.99 -5.01 -27.03
CA GLU A 27 -6.39 -5.16 -27.43
C GLU A 27 -7.36 -4.94 -26.25
N THR A 28 -7.76 -3.69 -26.05
CA THR A 28 -8.66 -3.23 -24.98
C THR A 28 -9.46 -1.99 -25.41
N SER A 29 -10.33 -1.47 -24.53
CA SER A 29 -11.01 -0.18 -24.70
C SER A 29 -11.24 0.50 -23.35
N ASN A 30 -11.46 1.82 -23.36
CA ASN A 30 -11.82 2.56 -22.15
C ASN A 30 -13.08 2.00 -21.48
N GLU A 31 -14.14 1.75 -22.25
CA GLU A 31 -15.41 1.24 -21.73
C GLU A 31 -15.24 -0.13 -21.09
N TRP A 32 -14.37 -0.98 -21.64
CA TRP A 32 -14.08 -2.28 -21.08
C TRP A 32 -13.34 -2.15 -19.74
N ILE A 33 -12.29 -1.32 -19.67
CA ILE A 33 -11.49 -1.14 -18.45
C ILE A 33 -12.35 -0.51 -17.35
N GLU A 34 -13.03 0.59 -17.65
CA GLU A 34 -13.87 1.32 -16.70
C GLU A 34 -15.00 0.42 -16.14
N SER A 35 -15.76 -0.25 -17.01
CA SER A 35 -16.88 -1.11 -16.55
C SER A 35 -16.42 -2.32 -15.72
N ARG A 36 -15.18 -2.78 -15.92
CA ARG A 36 -14.62 -3.93 -15.20
C ARG A 36 -13.89 -3.55 -13.92
N THR A 37 -13.32 -2.35 -13.86
CA THR A 37 -12.36 -1.97 -12.81
C THR A 37 -12.69 -0.66 -12.10
N GLY A 38 -13.37 0.27 -12.78
CA GLY A 38 -13.54 1.66 -12.38
C GLY A 38 -12.32 2.54 -12.62
N ILE A 39 -11.24 2.04 -13.21
CA ILE A 39 -10.00 2.79 -13.46
C ILE A 39 -10.17 3.57 -14.77
N LEU A 40 -9.82 4.86 -14.76
CA LEU A 40 -9.85 5.74 -15.94
C LEU A 40 -8.43 6.04 -16.42
N GLU A 41 -7.52 6.23 -15.47
CA GLU A 41 -6.12 6.55 -15.71
C GLU A 41 -5.25 5.98 -14.58
N ARG A 42 -3.94 5.94 -14.84
CA ARG A 42 -2.92 5.60 -13.84
C ARG A 42 -1.69 6.47 -14.00
N ARG A 43 -0.88 6.54 -12.95
CA ARG A 43 0.43 7.20 -12.99
C ARG A 43 1.49 6.15 -13.29
N ILE A 44 2.40 6.45 -14.21
CA ILE A 44 3.49 5.53 -14.58
C ILE A 44 4.82 6.26 -14.41
N SER A 45 5.77 5.64 -13.73
CA SER A 45 7.10 6.20 -13.60
C SER A 45 7.92 5.98 -14.87
N GLU A 46 8.58 7.04 -15.35
CA GLU A 46 9.51 6.95 -16.48
C GLU A 46 10.98 6.96 -16.04
N THR A 47 11.28 7.64 -14.93
CA THR A 47 12.65 7.88 -14.46
C THR A 47 12.84 7.68 -12.95
N GLU A 48 11.75 7.61 -12.18
CA GLU A 48 11.78 7.45 -10.74
C GLU A 48 11.64 5.97 -10.35
N ASN A 49 12.46 5.51 -9.42
CA ASN A 49 12.30 4.20 -8.80
C ASN A 49 11.46 4.32 -7.52
N THR A 50 11.18 3.19 -6.87
CA THR A 50 10.35 3.17 -5.65
C THR A 50 10.94 4.04 -4.54
N SER A 51 12.26 4.03 -4.35
CA SER A 51 12.93 4.87 -3.35
C SER A 51 12.81 6.37 -3.64
N ASP A 52 12.76 6.79 -4.90
CA ASP A 52 12.61 8.20 -5.29
C ASP A 52 11.22 8.72 -4.88
N LEU A 53 10.17 7.96 -5.16
CA LEU A 53 8.81 8.28 -4.74
C LEU A 53 8.68 8.30 -3.21
N CYS A 54 9.23 7.29 -2.52
CA CYS A 54 9.24 7.23 -1.06
C CYS A 54 10.02 8.40 -0.42
N LEU A 55 11.12 8.83 -1.03
CA LEU A 55 11.91 9.97 -0.56
C LEU A 55 11.09 11.27 -0.60
N ARG A 56 10.34 11.51 -1.69
CA ARG A 56 9.45 12.67 -1.81
C ARG A 56 8.36 12.67 -0.73
N VAL A 57 7.79 11.50 -0.43
CA VAL A 57 6.83 11.35 0.69
C VAL A 57 7.48 11.71 2.01
N ALA A 58 8.67 11.15 2.30
CA ALA A 58 9.38 11.40 3.56
C ALA A 58 9.70 12.89 3.76
N GLN A 59 10.19 13.57 2.71
CA GLN A 59 10.47 15.00 2.73
C GLN A 59 9.19 15.81 3.00
N THR A 60 8.11 15.51 2.29
CA THR A 60 6.82 16.19 2.48
C THR A 60 6.27 16.01 3.90
N LEU A 61 6.41 14.81 4.50
CA LEU A 61 5.99 14.56 5.89
C LEU A 61 6.80 15.37 6.90
N LEU A 62 8.12 15.47 6.70
CA LEU A 62 8.99 16.28 7.57
C LEU A 62 8.69 17.77 7.41
N ASP A 63 8.51 18.24 6.18
CA ASP A 63 8.18 19.63 5.88
C ASP A 63 6.83 20.05 6.50
N LYS A 64 5.81 19.21 6.38
CA LYS A 64 4.48 19.45 6.99
C LYS A 64 4.55 19.47 8.52
N SER A 65 5.29 18.54 9.13
CA SER A 65 5.33 18.38 10.59
C SER A 65 6.29 19.34 11.31
N GLY A 66 7.29 19.87 10.60
CA GLY A 66 8.38 20.64 11.21
C GLY A 66 9.33 19.81 12.10
N ILE A 67 9.21 18.48 12.08
CA ILE A 67 10.10 17.58 12.84
C ILE A 67 11.46 17.51 12.16
N ALA A 68 12.53 17.66 12.94
CA ALA A 68 13.87 17.56 12.41
C ALA A 68 14.16 16.12 11.98
N VAL A 69 14.83 15.95 10.84
CA VAL A 69 15.21 14.62 10.31
C VAL A 69 16.00 13.77 11.33
N SER A 70 16.80 14.41 12.18
CA SER A 70 17.58 13.74 13.24
C SER A 70 16.72 13.16 14.37
N GLN A 71 15.43 13.51 14.44
CA GLN A 71 14.47 12.95 15.40
C GLN A 71 13.76 11.70 14.87
N ILE A 72 13.91 11.38 13.58
CA ILE A 72 13.36 10.15 13.04
C ILE A 72 14.13 8.97 13.60
N LYS A 73 13.40 8.08 14.26
CA LYS A 73 13.93 6.86 14.87
C LYS A 73 13.98 5.70 13.89
N ALA A 74 12.96 5.58 13.05
CA ALA A 74 12.87 4.50 12.08
C ALA A 74 12.20 4.92 10.78
N ILE A 75 12.63 4.29 9.68
CA ILE A 75 11.99 4.40 8.36
C ILE A 75 11.58 2.99 7.92
N ILE A 76 10.28 2.78 7.74
CA ILE A 76 9.72 1.50 7.32
C ILE A 76 9.06 1.70 5.97
N VAL A 77 9.56 1.01 4.94
CA VAL A 77 8.97 1.05 3.60
C VAL A 77 8.29 -0.28 3.29
N ALA A 78 6.99 -0.25 3.04
CA ALA A 78 6.24 -1.37 2.50
C ALA A 78 6.31 -1.34 0.97
N THR A 79 6.94 -2.36 0.38
CA THR A 79 7.04 -2.48 -1.08
C THR A 79 7.23 -3.93 -1.51
N MET A 80 6.68 -4.29 -2.67
CA MET A 80 7.06 -5.52 -3.38
C MET A 80 7.85 -5.24 -4.66
N THR A 81 8.14 -3.97 -4.94
CA THR A 81 8.88 -3.51 -6.12
C THR A 81 10.11 -2.68 -5.73
N PRO A 82 11.00 -3.21 -4.86
CA PRO A 82 12.14 -2.44 -4.37
C PRO A 82 13.12 -2.06 -5.50
N ASP A 83 13.97 -1.08 -5.22
CA ASP A 83 15.06 -0.67 -6.13
C ASP A 83 16.06 -1.82 -6.35
N TYR A 84 16.40 -2.51 -5.26
CA TYR A 84 17.34 -3.64 -5.22
C TYR A 84 16.86 -4.69 -4.21
N TYR A 85 17.37 -5.92 -4.31
CA TYR A 85 17.23 -6.89 -3.22
C TYR A 85 18.07 -6.52 -1.99
N THR A 86 19.20 -5.84 -2.21
CA THR A 86 20.01 -5.20 -1.18
C THR A 86 20.82 -4.06 -1.82
N PRO A 87 20.85 -2.85 -1.23
CA PRO A 87 20.23 -2.45 0.05
C PRO A 87 18.70 -2.35 -0.04
N SER A 88 18.03 -2.22 1.12
CA SER A 88 16.57 -1.99 1.17
C SER A 88 16.21 -0.60 0.64
N THR A 89 14.98 -0.47 0.15
CA THR A 89 14.39 0.80 -0.29
C THR A 89 14.42 1.84 0.84
N ALA A 90 14.05 1.42 2.05
CA ALA A 90 14.09 2.24 3.24
C ALA A 90 15.51 2.73 3.58
N ALA A 91 16.55 1.93 3.36
CA ALA A 91 17.94 2.35 3.59
C ALA A 91 18.39 3.39 2.55
N ILE A 92 17.94 3.28 1.30
CA ILE A 92 18.18 4.30 0.26
C ILE A 92 17.50 5.62 0.66
N VAL A 93 16.24 5.55 1.12
CA VAL A 93 15.50 6.72 1.61
C VAL A 93 16.21 7.34 2.82
N GLN A 94 16.61 6.54 3.81
CA GLN A 94 17.33 6.99 5.01
C GLN A 94 18.60 7.77 4.65
N GLY A 95 19.45 7.21 3.78
CA GLY A 95 20.70 7.84 3.38
C GLY A 95 20.49 9.11 2.55
N ARG A 96 19.52 9.11 1.63
CA ARG A 96 19.20 10.30 0.81
C ARG A 96 18.49 11.40 1.59
N LEU A 97 17.78 11.06 2.65
CA LEU A 97 17.12 12.01 3.54
C LEU A 97 18.10 12.63 4.55
N GLY A 98 19.26 12.01 4.79
CA GLY A 98 20.20 12.41 5.85
C GLY A 98 19.74 12.02 7.26
N ALA A 99 18.93 10.95 7.37
CA ALA A 99 18.36 10.49 8.63
C ALA A 99 19.35 9.58 9.40
N ASP A 100 20.54 10.10 9.72
CA ASP A 100 21.67 9.33 10.26
C ASP A 100 21.42 8.64 11.61
N GLN A 101 20.37 9.04 12.34
CA GLN A 101 19.95 8.43 13.60
C GLN A 101 18.89 7.34 13.43
N ALA A 102 18.28 7.23 12.24
CA ALA A 102 17.22 6.28 11.95
C ALA A 102 17.78 4.93 11.51
N PHE A 103 17.23 3.84 12.04
CA PHE A 103 17.37 2.53 11.39
C PHE A 103 16.26 2.37 10.33
N ALA A 104 16.52 1.55 9.31
CA ALA A 104 15.61 1.45 8.17
C ALA A 104 15.50 0.03 7.62
N PHE A 105 14.29 -0.39 7.25
CA PHE A 105 14.05 -1.70 6.66
C PHE A 105 12.77 -1.73 5.81
N ASP A 106 12.71 -2.70 4.90
CA ASP A 106 11.54 -2.93 4.04
C ASP A 106 10.64 -4.02 4.63
N ILE A 107 9.34 -3.91 4.39
CA ILE A 107 8.35 -4.97 4.62
C ILE A 107 7.76 -5.40 3.29
N SER A 108 7.78 -6.70 3.04
CA SER A 108 7.12 -7.31 1.88
C SER A 108 5.88 -8.09 2.33
N ALA A 109 4.71 -7.51 2.09
CA ALA A 109 3.40 -8.17 2.25
C ALA A 109 2.42 -7.75 1.14
N ALA A 110 2.96 -7.54 -0.07
CA ALA A 110 2.22 -7.08 -1.25
C ALA A 110 1.29 -5.89 -0.93
N CYS A 111 0.05 -5.92 -1.42
CA CYS A 111 -0.94 -4.87 -1.18
C CYS A 111 -1.37 -4.71 0.30
N SER A 112 -1.05 -5.67 1.18
CA SER A 112 -1.23 -5.54 2.64
C SER A 112 -0.03 -4.88 3.33
N GLY A 113 1.01 -4.52 2.56
CA GLY A 113 2.29 -4.03 3.05
C GLY A 113 2.16 -2.87 4.04
N PHE A 114 1.37 -1.85 3.71
CA PHE A 114 1.25 -0.67 4.58
C PHE A 114 0.60 -1.00 5.93
N THR A 115 -0.43 -1.84 5.97
CA THR A 115 -1.10 -2.20 7.24
C THR A 115 -0.24 -3.15 8.09
N TYR A 116 0.58 -4.00 7.45
CA TYR A 116 1.62 -4.77 8.14
C TYR A 116 2.73 -3.86 8.68
N ALA A 117 3.12 -2.82 7.92
CA ALA A 117 4.12 -1.86 8.34
C ALA A 117 3.68 -0.99 9.52
N LEU A 118 2.40 -0.58 9.55
CA LEU A 118 1.81 0.07 10.72
C LEU A 118 1.89 -0.84 11.97
N SER A 119 1.60 -2.13 11.83
CA SER A 119 1.72 -3.09 12.93
C SER A 119 3.16 -3.17 13.45
N ALA A 120 4.14 -3.34 12.56
CA ALA A 120 5.54 -3.39 12.92
C ALA A 120 6.02 -2.09 13.58
N ALA A 121 5.56 -0.94 13.07
CA ALA A 121 5.91 0.38 13.58
C ALA A 121 5.54 0.57 15.05
N ARG A 122 4.48 -0.09 15.54
CA ARG A 122 4.08 -0.07 16.97
C ARG A 122 5.20 -0.49 17.91
N GLY A 123 6.09 -1.37 17.47
CA GLY A 123 7.26 -1.79 18.26
C GLY A 123 8.26 -0.65 18.50
N TYR A 124 8.24 0.39 17.66
CA TYR A 124 9.27 1.43 17.65
C TYR A 124 8.80 2.80 18.16
N VAL A 125 7.49 2.98 18.34
CA VAL A 125 6.85 4.19 18.90
C VAL A 125 6.43 3.96 20.35
N GLN A 126 7.39 4.03 21.27
CA GLN A 126 7.20 3.74 22.69
C GLN A 126 7.06 4.99 23.55
N THR A 127 7.66 6.12 23.16
CA THR A 127 7.62 7.38 23.90
C THR A 127 7.07 8.52 23.02
N PRO A 128 6.58 9.62 23.62
CA PRO A 128 6.16 10.80 22.86
C PRO A 128 7.23 11.44 21.97
N ASP A 129 8.50 11.10 22.19
CA ASP A 129 9.64 11.59 21.41
C ASP A 129 10.05 10.64 20.28
N ASP A 130 9.40 9.48 20.16
CA ASP A 130 9.65 8.53 19.08
C ASP A 130 8.85 8.91 17.83
N TYR A 131 9.56 9.23 16.75
CA TYR A 131 8.99 9.52 15.43
C TYR A 131 9.38 8.43 14.41
N VAL A 132 8.40 7.89 13.70
CA VAL A 132 8.61 6.81 12.73
C VAL A 132 7.91 7.12 11.41
N LEU A 133 8.65 7.05 10.31
CA LEU A 133 8.11 7.14 8.96
C LEU A 133 7.63 5.76 8.51
N VAL A 134 6.35 5.67 8.12
CA VAL A 134 5.78 4.45 7.53
C VAL A 134 5.26 4.79 6.15
N ILE A 135 5.85 4.19 5.11
CA ILE A 135 5.60 4.55 3.72
C ILE A 135 5.25 3.29 2.93
N GLY A 136 4.13 3.30 2.22
CA GLY A 136 3.85 2.33 1.15
C GLY A 136 4.30 2.93 -0.18
N GLY A 137 5.13 2.22 -0.94
CA GLY A 137 5.64 2.72 -2.21
C GLY A 137 5.82 1.63 -3.24
N GLU A 138 5.39 1.89 -4.46
CA GLU A 138 5.42 0.93 -5.55
C GLU A 138 5.71 1.63 -6.89
N VAL A 139 6.66 1.07 -7.62
CA VAL A 139 6.79 1.25 -9.07
C VAL A 139 6.53 -0.12 -9.68
N ILE A 140 5.24 -0.47 -9.75
CA ILE A 140 4.80 -1.79 -10.18
C ILE A 140 4.83 -1.94 -11.69
N SER A 141 4.78 -0.84 -12.44
CA SER A 141 4.93 -0.80 -13.90
C SER A 141 6.15 -1.57 -14.42
N LYS A 142 7.27 -1.58 -13.67
CA LYS A 142 8.49 -2.33 -14.02
C LYS A 142 8.36 -3.85 -13.84
N MET A 143 7.29 -4.31 -13.20
CA MET A 143 6.99 -5.72 -12.93
C MET A 143 5.82 -6.24 -13.76
N LEU A 144 5.19 -5.41 -14.60
CA LEU A 144 4.06 -5.81 -15.44
C LEU A 144 4.52 -6.35 -16.80
N ASP A 145 3.82 -7.38 -17.28
CA ASP A 145 3.85 -7.74 -18.69
C ASP A 145 2.85 -6.83 -19.42
N TRP A 146 3.35 -5.82 -20.11
CA TRP A 146 2.51 -4.87 -20.86
C TRP A 146 1.76 -5.50 -22.05
N SER A 147 2.08 -6.75 -22.42
CA SER A 147 1.28 -7.52 -23.38
C SER A 147 0.10 -8.25 -22.74
N ASP A 148 0.12 -8.47 -21.41
CA ASP A 148 -0.98 -9.08 -20.65
C ASP A 148 -1.99 -8.02 -20.19
N ARG A 149 -3.01 -7.80 -21.02
CA ARG A 149 -4.12 -6.90 -20.68
C ARG A 149 -4.87 -7.27 -19.39
N SER A 150 -4.77 -8.51 -18.91
CA SER A 150 -5.51 -8.94 -17.72
C SER A 150 -4.94 -8.34 -16.42
N THR A 151 -3.68 -7.88 -16.46
CA THR A 151 -2.98 -7.28 -15.33
C THR A 151 -2.47 -5.87 -15.64
N ALA A 152 -1.95 -5.60 -16.84
CA ALA A 152 -1.34 -4.31 -17.20
C ALA A 152 -2.29 -3.11 -17.03
N VAL A 153 -3.59 -3.30 -17.27
CA VAL A 153 -4.60 -2.25 -17.11
C VAL A 153 -4.94 -1.95 -15.64
N LEU A 154 -4.51 -2.77 -14.69
CA LEU A 154 -4.99 -2.65 -13.31
C LEU A 154 -4.16 -1.69 -12.48
N PHE A 155 -2.88 -1.56 -12.78
CA PHE A 155 -1.92 -1.01 -11.83
C PHE A 155 -1.38 0.36 -12.23
N GLY A 156 -0.95 1.11 -11.23
CA GLY A 156 -0.21 2.35 -11.36
C GLY A 156 0.89 2.44 -10.31
N ASP A 157 1.72 3.46 -10.45
CA ASP A 157 2.87 3.71 -9.60
C ASP A 157 2.59 4.87 -8.63
N GLY A 158 3.20 4.83 -7.46
CA GLY A 158 3.05 5.86 -6.45
C GLY A 158 3.65 5.48 -5.11
N ALA A 159 3.86 6.49 -4.27
CA ALA A 159 4.17 6.31 -2.86
C ALA A 159 3.25 7.19 -2.00
N ALA A 160 2.93 6.73 -0.81
CA ALA A 160 2.27 7.53 0.20
C ALA A 160 2.58 6.97 1.58
N GLY A 161 2.50 7.82 2.60
CA GLY A 161 2.90 7.42 3.93
C GLY A 161 2.40 8.35 5.01
N VAL A 162 2.78 7.98 6.22
CA VAL A 162 2.41 8.67 7.45
C VAL A 162 3.63 8.87 8.33
N LEU A 163 3.61 9.96 9.08
CA LEU A 163 4.53 10.17 10.20
C LEU A 163 3.80 9.77 11.48
N LEU A 164 4.35 8.78 12.18
CA LEU A 164 3.85 8.34 13.47
C LEU A 164 4.61 9.03 14.59
N GLN A 165 3.89 9.38 15.66
CA GLN A 165 4.47 9.80 16.93
C GLN A 165 3.94 8.89 18.04
N GLY A 166 4.82 8.44 18.93
CA GLY A 166 4.38 7.74 20.15
C GLY A 166 3.49 8.63 21.03
N THR A 167 2.63 8.02 21.85
CA THR A 167 1.79 8.76 22.77
C THR A 167 1.54 7.99 24.07
N THR A 168 1.44 8.73 25.17
CA THR A 168 1.02 8.23 26.48
C THR A 168 -0.46 8.50 26.77
N ALA A 169 -1.17 9.16 25.85
CA ALA A 169 -2.57 9.47 26.03
C ALA A 169 -3.43 8.20 25.90
N ASP A 170 -4.35 8.01 26.85
CA ASP A 170 -5.35 6.94 26.85
C ASP A 170 -6.44 7.14 25.77
N GLN A 171 -6.46 8.28 25.05
CA GLN A 171 -7.34 8.46 23.90
C GLN A 171 -6.68 7.89 22.63
N GLU A 172 -7.14 6.69 22.31
CA GLU A 172 -6.51 5.65 21.50
C GLU A 172 -6.48 5.97 20.00
N SER A 173 -5.39 6.58 19.51
CA SER A 173 -5.17 6.73 18.06
C SER A 173 -5.01 5.37 17.34
N TRP A 174 -4.51 4.33 18.03
CA TRP A 174 -4.58 2.94 17.57
C TRP A 174 -5.59 2.19 18.44
N VAL A 175 -6.54 1.47 17.82
CA VAL A 175 -7.63 0.77 18.52
C VAL A 175 -7.44 -0.74 18.48
N SER A 176 -7.28 -1.32 17.28
CA SER A 176 -7.04 -2.76 17.12
C SER A 176 -6.32 -3.06 15.81
N GLU A 177 -5.84 -4.30 15.68
CA GLU A 177 -5.27 -4.81 14.44
C GLU A 177 -5.63 -6.26 14.21
N LYS A 178 -5.61 -6.67 12.94
CA LYS A 178 -5.76 -8.07 12.54
C LYS A 178 -4.91 -8.37 11.31
N LEU A 179 -3.93 -9.25 11.47
CA LEU A 179 -3.04 -9.70 10.41
C LEU A 179 -3.29 -11.18 10.11
N ILE A 180 -3.48 -11.52 8.84
CA ILE A 180 -3.82 -12.88 8.40
C ILE A 180 -2.98 -13.22 7.16
N THR A 181 -2.31 -14.37 7.21
CA THR A 181 -1.57 -14.93 6.07
C THR A 181 -2.14 -16.30 5.69
N ILE A 182 -2.38 -16.51 4.40
CA ILE A 182 -2.91 -17.73 3.81
C ILE A 182 -1.88 -18.25 2.79
N GLY A 183 -0.78 -18.78 3.30
CA GLY A 183 0.35 -19.26 2.47
C GLY A 183 0.01 -20.42 1.53
N THR A 184 -1.06 -21.17 1.83
CA THR A 184 -1.55 -22.27 0.98
C THR A 184 -2.11 -21.81 -0.37
N GLU A 185 -2.37 -20.52 -0.55
CA GLU A 185 -2.87 -19.91 -1.79
C GLU A 185 -1.84 -18.92 -2.38
N SER A 186 -0.56 -19.10 -2.08
CA SER A 186 0.53 -18.20 -2.49
C SER A 186 0.74 -18.12 -4.00
N ASP A 187 0.34 -19.14 -4.76
CA ASP A 187 0.44 -19.20 -6.22
C ASP A 187 -0.65 -18.40 -6.95
N GLN A 188 -1.66 -17.88 -6.24
CA GLN A 188 -2.77 -17.13 -6.83
C GLN A 188 -2.41 -15.70 -7.23
N LEU A 189 -1.33 -15.15 -6.67
CA LEU A 189 -0.79 -13.84 -7.02
C LEU A 189 0.70 -13.85 -6.72
N VAL A 190 1.51 -13.78 -7.78
CA VAL A 190 2.97 -13.87 -7.71
C VAL A 190 3.62 -12.76 -8.53
N SER A 191 4.80 -12.33 -8.13
CA SER A 191 5.63 -11.41 -8.89
C SER A 191 7.10 -11.64 -8.53
N GLY A 192 7.97 -11.49 -9.51
CA GLY A 192 9.41 -11.52 -9.30
C GLY A 192 10.00 -12.85 -8.86
N TYR A 193 9.46 -13.96 -9.38
CA TYR A 193 10.02 -15.29 -9.13
C TYR A 193 11.47 -15.35 -9.62
N ALA A 194 12.39 -15.60 -8.68
CA ALA A 194 13.82 -15.74 -8.94
C ALA A 194 14.23 -17.21 -8.66
N PRO A 195 14.18 -18.11 -9.67
CA PRO A 195 14.49 -19.51 -9.46
C PRO A 195 15.98 -19.72 -9.13
N VAL A 196 16.26 -20.73 -8.30
CA VAL A 196 17.64 -21.19 -8.10
C VAL A 196 18.17 -21.74 -9.42
N LYS A 197 19.08 -20.99 -10.05
CA LYS A 197 19.89 -21.48 -11.16
C LYS A 197 21.20 -22.01 -10.58
N ARG A 198 21.55 -23.26 -10.89
CA ARG A 198 22.85 -23.81 -10.49
C ARG A 198 23.95 -22.90 -11.04
N PRO A 199 24.94 -22.49 -10.22
CA PRO A 199 26.08 -21.74 -10.73
C PRO A 199 26.72 -22.54 -11.85
N ASN A 200 26.64 -22.02 -13.09
CA ASN A 200 27.41 -22.60 -14.18
C ASN A 200 28.85 -22.10 -14.04
N PHE A 201 29.68 -22.83 -13.30
CA PHE A 201 31.08 -22.47 -13.04
C PHE A 201 31.92 -22.31 -14.32
N GLY A 202 31.43 -22.79 -15.48
CA GLY A 202 32.08 -22.61 -16.79
C GLY A 202 31.66 -21.36 -17.57
N GLN A 203 30.68 -20.59 -17.09
CA GLN A 203 30.16 -19.37 -17.74
C GLN A 203 30.10 -18.20 -16.75
N VAL A 204 31.28 -17.82 -16.25
CA VAL A 204 31.44 -16.64 -15.40
C VAL A 204 30.87 -15.41 -16.11
N GLY A 205 29.92 -14.72 -15.47
CA GLY A 205 29.29 -13.51 -16.00
C GLY A 205 28.04 -13.71 -16.88
N GLN A 206 27.57 -14.94 -17.11
CA GLN A 206 26.36 -15.21 -17.92
C GLN A 206 25.10 -15.53 -17.09
N THR A 207 25.18 -15.45 -15.76
CA THR A 207 24.02 -15.69 -14.89
C THR A 207 23.07 -14.48 -14.95
N GLN A 208 22.09 -14.54 -15.84
CA GLN A 208 20.92 -13.65 -15.77
C GLN A 208 19.89 -14.23 -14.80
N VAL A 209 19.59 -13.48 -13.73
CA VAL A 209 18.40 -13.70 -12.91
C VAL A 209 17.24 -13.08 -13.68
N GLY A 210 16.48 -13.91 -14.40
CA GLY A 210 15.21 -13.47 -14.97
C GLY A 210 14.22 -13.32 -13.83
N ILE A 211 13.53 -12.18 -13.79
CA ILE A 211 12.50 -11.86 -12.82
C ILE A 211 11.17 -12.03 -13.56
N ASP A 212 10.35 -12.99 -13.15
CA ASP A 212 9.04 -13.19 -13.78
C ASP A 212 8.13 -11.98 -13.54
N PHE A 213 7.37 -11.61 -14.57
CA PHE A 213 6.32 -10.61 -14.47
C PHE A 213 5.25 -11.00 -13.44
N PHE A 214 4.52 -10.00 -12.98
CA PHE A 214 3.34 -10.16 -12.16
C PHE A 214 2.32 -11.09 -12.83
N LYS A 215 1.80 -12.06 -12.07
CA LYS A 215 0.74 -12.99 -12.51
C LYS A 215 -0.31 -13.10 -11.42
N MET A 216 -1.58 -13.19 -11.83
CA MET A 216 -2.69 -13.28 -10.91
C MET A 216 -3.82 -14.16 -11.46
N THR A 217 -4.37 -15.02 -10.60
CA THR A 217 -5.63 -15.72 -10.86
C THR A 217 -6.80 -14.85 -10.41
N GLY A 218 -7.28 -13.96 -11.29
CA GLY A 218 -8.30 -12.95 -10.93
C GLY A 218 -9.57 -13.51 -10.29
N LYS A 219 -10.04 -14.71 -10.72
CA LYS A 219 -11.20 -15.38 -10.10
C LYS A 219 -10.93 -15.78 -8.65
N ALA A 220 -9.75 -16.32 -8.35
CA ALA A 220 -9.37 -16.71 -6.99
C ALA A 220 -9.24 -15.48 -6.09
N ILE A 221 -8.56 -14.43 -6.57
CA ILE A 221 -8.42 -13.17 -5.83
C ILE A 221 -9.77 -12.50 -5.57
N TYR A 222 -10.69 -12.50 -6.54
CA TYR A 222 -12.05 -11.99 -6.33
C TYR A 222 -12.82 -12.80 -5.28
N GLN A 223 -12.73 -14.13 -5.31
CA GLN A 223 -13.39 -14.99 -4.31
C GLN A 223 -12.80 -14.84 -2.92
N PHE A 224 -11.48 -14.76 -2.81
CA PHE A 224 -10.77 -14.45 -1.57
C PHE A 224 -11.25 -13.12 -0.99
N SER A 225 -11.20 -12.06 -1.82
CA SER A 225 -11.52 -10.70 -1.40
C SER A 225 -12.99 -10.56 -0.98
N THR A 226 -13.92 -11.18 -1.70
CA THR A 226 -15.35 -11.10 -1.36
C THR A 226 -15.74 -12.01 -0.19
N ARG A 227 -15.01 -13.09 0.10
CA ARG A 227 -15.43 -14.05 1.16
C ARG A 227 -14.71 -13.90 2.48
N ARG A 228 -13.42 -13.52 2.45
CA ARG A 228 -12.57 -13.50 3.65
C ARG A 228 -12.36 -12.09 4.19
N VAL A 229 -12.23 -11.08 3.33
CA VAL A 229 -11.94 -9.70 3.76
C VAL A 229 -13.09 -9.09 4.58
N PRO A 230 -14.38 -9.14 4.16
CA PRO A 230 -15.48 -8.64 4.98
C PRO A 230 -15.52 -9.26 6.38
N LYS A 231 -15.36 -10.59 6.47
CA LYS A 231 -15.35 -11.32 7.74
C LYS A 231 -14.17 -10.93 8.63
N ALA A 232 -13.02 -10.65 8.03
CA ALA A 232 -11.85 -10.18 8.76
C ALA A 232 -12.08 -8.77 9.31
N ILE A 233 -12.72 -7.88 8.53
CA ILE A 233 -13.13 -6.53 8.98
C ILE A 233 -14.11 -6.63 10.14
N GLU A 234 -15.20 -7.39 10.00
CA GLU A 234 -16.19 -7.63 11.06
C GLU A 234 -15.52 -8.11 12.35
N ALA A 235 -14.61 -9.09 12.24
CA ALA A 235 -13.93 -9.63 13.39
C ALA A 235 -12.97 -8.62 14.04
N ALA A 236 -12.23 -7.82 13.26
CA ALA A 236 -11.34 -6.79 13.79
C ALA A 236 -12.10 -5.65 14.50
N VAL A 237 -13.26 -5.26 13.95
CA VAL A 237 -14.16 -4.25 14.52
C VAL A 237 -14.78 -4.76 15.82
N LEU A 238 -15.21 -6.03 15.84
CA LEU A 238 -15.73 -6.67 17.05
C LEU A 238 -14.64 -6.80 18.14
N GLU A 239 -13.42 -7.19 17.78
CA GLU A 239 -12.27 -7.26 18.69
C GLU A 239 -11.89 -5.88 19.26
N ALA A 240 -12.16 -4.80 18.52
CA ALA A 240 -12.05 -3.42 18.99
C ALA A 240 -13.18 -2.98 19.95
N GLY A 241 -14.19 -3.82 20.19
CA GLY A 241 -15.36 -3.44 20.98
C GLY A 241 -16.27 -2.42 20.28
N LEU A 242 -16.22 -2.33 18.96
CA LEU A 242 -16.99 -1.41 18.13
C LEU A 242 -18.05 -2.14 17.30
N THR A 243 -18.99 -1.38 16.73
CA THR A 243 -19.88 -1.83 15.65
C THR A 243 -19.47 -1.20 14.31
N LEU A 244 -19.87 -1.82 13.20
CA LEU A 244 -19.59 -1.28 11.85
C LEU A 244 -20.17 0.13 11.65
N ASP A 245 -21.30 0.43 12.30
CA ASP A 245 -21.93 1.75 12.21
C ASP A 245 -21.08 2.87 12.83
N GLN A 246 -20.25 2.53 13.83
CA GLN A 246 -19.32 3.45 14.48
C GLN A 246 -18.05 3.72 13.68
N ILE A 247 -17.85 3.03 12.54
CA ILE A 247 -16.74 3.31 11.63
C ILE A 247 -17.15 4.45 10.70
N ASP A 248 -16.36 5.51 10.68
CA ASP A 248 -16.60 6.67 9.82
C ASP A 248 -16.10 6.40 8.39
N HIS A 249 -14.92 5.79 8.26
CA HIS A 249 -14.28 5.55 6.96
C HIS A 249 -13.68 4.14 6.85
N PHE A 250 -14.01 3.44 5.77
CA PHE A 250 -13.40 2.17 5.35
C PHE A 250 -12.40 2.44 4.21
N LEU A 251 -11.16 2.72 4.59
CA LEU A 251 -10.03 2.95 3.70
C LEU A 251 -9.43 1.60 3.27
N VAL A 252 -10.10 0.95 2.32
CA VAL A 252 -9.73 -0.37 1.80
C VAL A 252 -8.76 -0.26 0.61
N HIS A 253 -8.01 -1.34 0.36
CA HIS A 253 -7.12 -1.44 -0.81
C HIS A 253 -7.86 -1.17 -2.13
N GLN A 254 -7.29 -0.28 -2.93
CA GLN A 254 -7.88 0.27 -4.15
C GLN A 254 -7.62 -0.62 -5.37
N ALA A 255 -8.10 -1.86 -5.31
CA ALA A 255 -7.88 -2.85 -6.38
C ALA A 255 -8.86 -2.74 -7.54
N ASN A 256 -10.14 -2.50 -7.22
CA ASN A 256 -11.25 -2.57 -8.18
C ASN A 256 -12.53 -1.98 -7.55
N SER A 257 -13.19 -1.03 -8.23
CA SER A 257 -14.39 -0.36 -7.69
C SER A 257 -15.53 -1.33 -7.39
N ARG A 258 -15.74 -2.35 -8.23
CA ARG A 258 -16.80 -3.36 -8.05
C ARG A 258 -16.55 -4.20 -6.81
N LEU A 259 -15.28 -4.48 -6.51
CA LEU A 259 -14.89 -5.22 -5.31
C LEU A 259 -15.20 -4.40 -4.05
N ILE A 260 -14.87 -3.11 -4.06
CA ILE A 260 -15.15 -2.20 -2.94
C ILE A 260 -16.66 -2.06 -2.74
N THR A 261 -17.44 -1.83 -3.80
CA THR A 261 -18.91 -1.78 -3.74
C THR A 261 -19.50 -3.08 -3.21
N LYS A 262 -18.95 -4.23 -3.63
CA LYS A 262 -19.41 -5.53 -3.11
C LYS A 262 -19.07 -5.71 -1.64
N MET A 263 -17.89 -5.27 -1.19
CA MET A 263 -17.51 -5.29 0.22
C MET A 263 -18.44 -4.42 1.06
N ALA A 264 -18.73 -3.18 0.64
CA ALA A 264 -19.66 -2.29 1.35
C ALA A 264 -21.04 -2.95 1.53
N SER A 265 -21.58 -3.55 0.46
CA SER A 265 -22.84 -4.30 0.52
C SER A 265 -22.79 -5.52 1.44
N MET A 266 -21.65 -6.22 1.53
CA MET A 266 -21.51 -7.39 2.40
C MET A 266 -21.37 -7.03 3.88
N LEU A 267 -20.83 -5.84 4.16
CA LEU A 267 -20.71 -5.28 5.51
C LEU A 267 -21.99 -4.54 5.93
N ASP A 268 -23.00 -4.47 5.07
CA ASP A 268 -24.24 -3.69 5.28
C ASP A 268 -23.94 -2.23 5.68
N GLN A 269 -22.99 -1.60 4.97
CA GLN A 269 -22.59 -0.23 5.19
C GLN A 269 -22.78 0.62 3.92
N PRO A 270 -23.13 1.91 4.05
CA PRO A 270 -23.32 2.78 2.90
C PRO A 270 -22.00 2.98 2.15
N LEU A 271 -22.07 3.00 0.81
CA LEU A 271 -20.90 3.18 -0.05
C LEU A 271 -20.17 4.51 0.21
N THR A 272 -20.87 5.51 0.75
CA THR A 272 -20.28 6.81 1.13
C THR A 272 -19.20 6.70 2.20
N LYS A 273 -19.15 5.61 2.98
CA LYS A 273 -18.05 5.34 3.93
C LYS A 273 -16.84 4.67 3.27
N PHE A 274 -16.90 4.32 1.98
CA PHE A 274 -15.83 3.63 1.24
C PHE A 274 -15.30 4.56 0.13
N PRO A 275 -14.47 5.57 0.47
CA PRO A 275 -13.94 6.47 -0.54
C PRO A 275 -13.07 5.70 -1.55
N MET A 276 -13.06 6.18 -2.79
CA MET A 276 -12.31 5.58 -3.88
C MET A 276 -11.55 6.65 -4.66
N ASN A 277 -10.30 6.35 -5.00
CA ASN A 277 -9.47 7.17 -5.88
C ASN A 277 -8.78 6.36 -6.99
N LEU A 278 -9.06 5.04 -7.06
CA LEU A 278 -8.54 4.14 -8.09
C LEU A 278 -8.85 4.59 -9.52
N GLN A 279 -9.86 5.44 -9.70
CA GLN A 279 -10.20 6.08 -10.97
C GLN A 279 -8.99 6.81 -11.57
N HIS A 280 -8.18 7.45 -10.72
CA HIS A 280 -7.09 8.34 -11.11
C HIS A 280 -5.69 7.73 -11.00
N TYR A 281 -5.56 6.62 -10.28
CA TYR A 281 -4.26 6.03 -9.95
C TYR A 281 -4.14 4.56 -10.31
N GLY A 282 -5.25 3.90 -10.64
CA GLY A 282 -5.30 2.44 -10.66
C GLY A 282 -4.96 1.84 -9.30
N ASN A 283 -4.49 0.59 -9.33
CA ASN A 283 -4.00 -0.13 -8.17
C ASN A 283 -2.52 0.20 -7.92
N THR A 284 -2.22 0.89 -6.82
CA THR A 284 -0.85 1.24 -6.40
C THR A 284 -0.30 0.32 -5.29
N SER A 285 -0.82 -0.91 -5.17
CA SER A 285 -0.43 -1.93 -4.18
C SER A 285 -0.30 -1.34 -2.77
N ALA A 286 0.87 -1.42 -2.12
CA ALA A 286 1.08 -0.94 -0.75
C ALA A 286 0.87 0.57 -0.58
N ALA A 287 1.00 1.36 -1.65
CA ALA A 287 0.74 2.81 -1.63
C ALA A 287 -0.76 3.15 -1.59
N SER A 288 -1.66 2.22 -1.90
CA SER A 288 -3.06 2.57 -2.18
C SER A 288 -3.81 3.15 -0.97
N ILE A 289 -3.62 2.54 0.19
CA ILE A 289 -4.30 2.95 1.43
C ILE A 289 -3.74 4.27 1.95
N PRO A 290 -2.41 4.45 2.11
CA PRO A 290 -1.90 5.74 2.56
C PRO A 290 -2.14 6.85 1.55
N LEU A 291 -2.21 6.56 0.24
CA LEU A 291 -2.56 7.53 -0.79
C LEU A 291 -4.00 8.02 -0.61
N LEU A 292 -4.93 7.08 -0.46
CA LEU A 292 -6.33 7.40 -0.20
C LEU A 292 -6.49 8.18 1.12
N LEU A 293 -5.82 7.76 2.19
CA LEU A 293 -5.83 8.46 3.47
C LEU A 293 -5.32 9.90 3.32
N ALA A 294 -4.19 10.11 2.64
CA ALA A 294 -3.61 11.43 2.42
C ALA A 294 -4.58 12.36 1.69
N GLU A 295 -5.25 11.87 0.64
CA GLU A 295 -6.24 12.67 -0.10
C GLU A 295 -7.49 12.99 0.74
N GLN A 296 -8.02 12.02 1.50
CA GLN A 296 -9.20 12.27 2.32
C GLN A 296 -8.92 13.23 3.49
N VAL A 297 -7.70 13.20 4.03
CA VAL A 297 -7.25 14.16 5.05
C VAL A 297 -7.10 15.55 4.44
N GLU A 298 -6.40 15.68 3.30
CA GLU A 298 -6.19 16.95 2.60
C GLU A 298 -7.53 17.58 2.16
N ALA A 299 -8.50 16.75 1.74
CA ALA A 299 -9.85 17.17 1.40
C ALA A 299 -10.75 17.44 2.62
N ASN A 300 -10.25 17.29 3.85
CA ASN A 300 -11.00 17.46 5.11
C ASN A 300 -12.24 16.55 5.22
N HIS A 301 -12.21 15.38 4.57
CA HIS A 301 -13.23 14.34 4.68
C HIS A 301 -12.96 13.42 5.86
N VAL A 302 -11.68 13.06 6.08
CA VAL A 302 -11.21 12.37 7.29
C VAL A 302 -10.71 13.42 8.27
N LYS A 303 -11.27 13.44 9.49
CA LYS A 303 -11.00 14.45 10.52
C LYS A 303 -10.47 13.82 11.81
N ARG A 304 -9.83 14.65 12.63
CA ARG A 304 -9.39 14.24 13.97
C ARG A 304 -10.61 13.79 14.79
N GLY A 305 -10.52 12.59 15.36
CA GLY A 305 -11.57 11.90 16.09
C GLY A 305 -12.26 10.78 15.31
N ASP A 306 -12.20 10.81 13.97
CA ASP A 306 -12.85 9.82 13.11
C ASP A 306 -12.25 8.43 13.32
N VAL A 307 -13.11 7.41 13.34
CA VAL A 307 -12.71 6.00 13.39
C VAL A 307 -12.54 5.47 11.97
N CYS A 308 -11.32 5.07 11.63
CA CYS A 308 -11.01 4.55 10.30
C CYS A 308 -10.59 3.08 10.36
N VAL A 309 -11.13 2.28 9.44
CA VAL A 309 -10.63 0.95 9.11
C VAL A 309 -9.68 1.08 7.93
N LEU A 310 -8.40 0.76 8.14
CA LEU A 310 -7.41 0.62 7.08
C LEU A 310 -7.29 -0.87 6.74
N CYS A 311 -7.69 -1.28 5.53
CA CYS A 311 -7.72 -2.70 5.17
C CYS A 311 -6.96 -2.99 3.87
N GLY A 312 -5.77 -3.56 4.03
CA GLY A 312 -4.96 -4.11 2.94
C GLY A 312 -5.24 -5.59 2.73
N PHE A 313 -5.27 -6.02 1.47
CA PHE A 313 -5.40 -7.42 1.10
C PHE A 313 -4.76 -7.67 -0.26
N GLY A 314 -4.08 -8.80 -0.44
CA GLY A 314 -3.36 -9.08 -1.69
C GLY A 314 -2.53 -10.36 -1.64
N GLY A 315 -1.40 -10.36 -2.35
CA GLY A 315 -0.47 -11.50 -2.48
C GLY A 315 -0.01 -12.09 -1.15
N GLY A 316 0.27 -13.40 -1.16
CA GLY A 316 0.64 -14.19 0.03
C GLY A 316 -0.20 -15.46 0.27
N LEU A 317 -1.54 -15.46 0.22
CA LEU A 317 -2.42 -14.28 0.28
C LEU A 317 -2.38 -13.65 1.67
N THR A 318 -2.55 -12.35 1.76
CA THR A 318 -2.50 -11.59 3.02
C THR A 318 -3.73 -10.72 3.21
N ILE A 319 -4.12 -10.49 4.46
CA ILE A 319 -5.06 -9.46 4.89
C ILE A 319 -4.42 -8.75 6.08
N GLY A 320 -4.30 -7.43 6.03
CA GLY A 320 -3.87 -6.62 7.16
C GLY A 320 -4.88 -5.52 7.44
N ILE A 321 -5.42 -5.51 8.66
CA ILE A 321 -6.41 -4.54 9.11
C ILE A 321 -5.83 -3.76 10.29
N GLN A 322 -5.95 -2.44 10.24
CA GLN A 322 -5.68 -1.53 11.34
C GLN A 322 -6.94 -0.71 11.60
N ILE A 323 -7.39 -0.64 12.85
CA ILE A 323 -8.44 0.27 13.28
C ILE A 323 -7.76 1.39 14.05
N ILE A 324 -7.95 2.61 13.55
CA ILE A 324 -7.35 3.81 14.11
C ILE A 324 -8.40 4.85 14.42
N ARG A 325 -8.09 5.73 15.36
CA ARG A 325 -8.74 7.02 15.52
C ARG A 325 -7.79 8.09 14.98
N TYR A 326 -8.14 8.68 13.85
CA TYR A 326 -7.31 9.71 13.21
C TYR A 326 -7.28 10.99 14.05
#